data_AF-A0A933IFV9-F1
#
_entry.id   AF-A0A933IFV9-F1
#
_cell.length_a   1.000
_cell.length_b   1.000
_cell.length_c   1.000
_cell.angle_alpha   90.00
_cell.angle_beta   90.00
_cell.angle_gamma   90.00
#
_symmetry.space_group_name_H-M   'P 1'
#
loop_
_entity.id
_entity.type
_entity.pdbx_description
1 polymer ?
#
loop_
_entity_poly.entity_id
_entity_poly.type
_entity_poly.pdbx_seq_one_letter_code
_entity_poly.pdbx_strand_id
1 'polypeptide(L)'
;MMVTSGAELDVLRERLTADQRAVLNAIWDHYLAHNQWVPRRLVHQRFGKTAVLSILQQLGENIICEARDDGKDHYRLTFLGVLLTDQGEESEGLLVRYLEYVRDRCKTDPSLEWVGSQEVEAALGLTAPRSRLLRQLIRLSHWWGGGSGFGDQEWTVGVPADVDDLFPESDLRSYVREHVLTHFPPGTPSWSAEKPRGQFWFIRDPDLQRQLAANWREAQDVYQVRGWKSCVVLCGGILEAVLLEALARESSACGGQVISAETSQRDLGDLVNAARDRGLLGTSLPPLGQALQDFPHLIHPGFPTGEQVEVTRDEGEAALIAVRMCLRQIAASQNAQAKKS
;
A
#
# COMPACT_ATOMS: atom_id res chain seq x y z
N MET A 1 -4.58 6.00 26.32
CA MET A 1 -4.08 7.35 25.96
C MET A 1 -4.32 7.57 24.47
N MET A 2 -5.53 7.97 24.05
CA MET A 2 -5.94 8.07 22.63
C MET A 2 -6.27 9.50 22.16
N VAL A 3 -5.95 10.53 22.95
CA VAL A 3 -6.44 11.91 22.71
C VAL A 3 -5.52 12.74 21.78
N THR A 4 -4.38 12.20 21.33
CA THR A 4 -3.32 13.01 20.68
C THR A 4 -3.32 13.00 19.15
N SER A 5 -3.93 12.01 18.49
CA SER A 5 -3.89 11.89 17.02
C SER A 5 -4.73 12.94 16.30
N GLY A 6 -5.90 13.30 16.86
CA GLY A 6 -6.83 14.25 16.24
C GLY A 6 -6.22 15.64 16.01
N ALA A 7 -5.46 16.17 16.98
CA ALA A 7 -4.83 17.49 16.87
C ALA A 7 -3.66 17.52 15.86
N GLU A 8 -3.06 16.37 15.57
CA GLU A 8 -1.87 16.30 14.71
C GLU A 8 -2.17 16.68 13.26
N LEU A 9 -3.32 16.28 12.71
CA LEU A 9 -3.71 16.65 11.34
C LEU A 9 -3.91 18.17 11.18
N ASP A 10 -4.53 18.82 12.16
CA ASP A 10 -4.74 20.27 12.12
C ASP A 10 -3.41 21.01 12.25
N VAL A 11 -2.51 20.55 13.13
CA VAL A 11 -1.13 21.04 13.22
C VAL A 11 -0.40 20.89 11.88
N LEU A 12 -0.57 19.78 11.16
CA LEU A 12 0.03 19.62 9.83
C LEU A 12 -0.54 20.62 8.81
N ARG A 13 -1.87 20.85 8.83
CA ARG A 13 -2.52 21.85 7.95
C ARG A 13 -1.98 23.25 8.21
N GLU A 14 -1.84 23.63 9.48
CA GLU A 14 -1.33 24.95 9.88
C GLU A 14 0.16 25.15 9.55
N ARG A 15 0.94 24.07 9.55
CA ARG A 15 2.38 24.12 9.24
C ARG A 15 2.70 24.27 7.75
N LEU A 16 1.74 24.03 6.86
CA LEU A 16 1.96 24.17 5.42
C LEU A 16 2.19 25.61 5.03
N THR A 17 3.27 25.87 4.27
CA THR A 17 3.48 27.17 3.64
C THR A 17 2.47 27.38 2.51
N ALA A 18 2.26 28.64 2.12
CA ALA A 18 1.39 28.98 0.99
C ALA A 18 1.84 28.29 -0.31
N ASP A 19 3.15 28.18 -0.55
CA ASP A 19 3.69 27.51 -1.74
C ASP A 19 3.47 25.99 -1.71
N GLN A 20 3.68 25.35 -0.56
CA GLN A 20 3.41 23.92 -0.39
C GLN A 20 1.92 23.63 -0.65
N ARG A 21 1.04 24.41 -0.03
CA ARG A 21 -0.42 24.32 -0.21
C ARG A 21 -0.83 24.53 -1.67
N ALA A 22 -0.27 25.53 -2.35
CA ALA A 22 -0.54 25.79 -3.76
C ALA A 22 -0.15 24.62 -4.67
N VAL A 23 0.98 23.95 -4.40
CA VAL A 23 1.40 22.75 -5.14
C VAL A 23 0.43 21.59 -4.91
N LEU A 24 0.07 21.31 -3.64
CA LEU A 24 -0.88 20.24 -3.30
C LEU A 24 -2.24 20.47 -3.97
N ASN A 25 -2.79 21.68 -3.86
CA ASN A 25 -4.06 22.05 -4.50
C ASN A 25 -3.99 21.86 -6.02
N ALA A 26 -2.93 22.32 -6.67
CA ALA A 26 -2.80 22.18 -8.13
C ALA A 26 -2.74 20.72 -8.60
N ILE A 27 -2.11 19.84 -7.81
CA ILE A 27 -2.09 18.39 -8.10
C ILE A 27 -3.49 17.80 -7.92
N TRP A 28 -4.17 18.16 -6.83
CA TRP A 28 -5.49 17.64 -6.50
C TRP A 28 -6.57 18.11 -7.48
N ASP A 29 -6.61 19.40 -7.80
CA ASP A 29 -7.54 19.97 -8.76
C ASP A 29 -7.38 19.33 -10.15
N HIS A 30 -6.13 19.07 -10.56
CA HIS A 30 -5.86 18.37 -11.81
C HIS A 30 -6.44 16.96 -11.78
N TYR A 31 -6.25 16.23 -10.68
CA TYR A 31 -6.78 14.88 -10.50
C TYR A 31 -8.31 14.85 -10.55
N LEU A 32 -8.98 15.79 -9.86
CA LEU A 32 -10.44 15.89 -9.87
C LEU A 32 -11.01 16.22 -11.26
N ALA A 33 -10.32 17.08 -12.02
CA ALA A 33 -10.76 17.48 -13.35
C ALA A 33 -10.54 16.40 -14.42
N HIS A 34 -9.44 15.64 -14.35
CA HIS A 34 -9.02 14.74 -15.42
C HIS A 34 -9.10 13.25 -15.06
N ASN A 35 -9.35 12.91 -13.79
CA ASN A 35 -9.27 11.55 -13.26
C ASN A 35 -7.89 10.91 -13.52
N GLN A 36 -6.83 11.73 -13.59
CA GLN A 36 -5.45 11.33 -13.86
C GLN A 36 -4.50 12.19 -13.04
N TRP A 37 -3.39 11.61 -12.58
CA TRP A 37 -2.38 12.34 -11.84
C TRP A 37 -1.60 13.30 -12.74
N VAL A 38 -1.23 14.45 -12.19
CA VAL A 38 -0.62 15.53 -12.98
C VAL A 38 0.79 15.16 -13.45
N PRO A 39 1.10 15.29 -14.75
CA PRO A 39 2.46 15.10 -15.24
C PRO A 39 3.46 16.04 -14.56
N ARG A 40 4.64 15.52 -14.15
CA ARG A 40 5.66 16.32 -13.41
C ARG A 40 6.02 17.61 -14.12
N ARG A 41 6.14 17.55 -15.45
CA ARG A 41 6.46 18.69 -16.31
C ARG A 41 5.49 19.86 -16.16
N LEU A 42 4.20 19.61 -15.93
CA LEU A 42 3.19 20.67 -15.78
C LEU A 42 3.35 21.37 -14.43
N VAL A 43 3.61 20.62 -13.37
CA VAL A 43 3.88 21.18 -12.04
C VAL A 43 5.19 21.97 -12.05
N HIS A 44 6.24 21.45 -12.68
CA HIS A 44 7.53 22.16 -12.83
C HIS A 44 7.42 23.43 -13.65
N GLN A 45 6.62 23.41 -14.72
CA GLN A 45 6.38 24.60 -15.53
C GLN A 45 5.65 25.69 -14.74
N ARG A 46 4.68 25.30 -13.89
CA ARG A 46 3.86 26.23 -13.11
C ARG A 46 4.59 26.81 -11.90
N PHE A 47 5.34 25.99 -11.16
CA PHE A 47 5.92 26.38 -9.87
C PHE A 47 7.46 26.43 -9.87
N GLY A 48 8.11 26.05 -10.97
CA GLY A 48 9.57 25.93 -11.06
C GLY A 48 10.09 24.61 -10.51
N LYS A 49 10.92 23.91 -11.30
CA LYS A 49 11.45 22.57 -10.95
C LYS A 49 12.15 22.55 -9.58
N THR A 50 13.05 23.50 -9.32
CA THR A 50 13.84 23.54 -8.07
C THR A 50 12.95 23.74 -6.85
N ALA A 51 11.97 24.64 -6.92
CA ALA A 51 11.03 24.89 -5.82
C ALA A 51 10.16 23.66 -5.54
N VAL A 52 9.62 23.03 -6.59
CA VAL A 52 8.82 21.80 -6.46
C VAL A 52 9.63 20.68 -5.81
N LEU A 53 10.87 20.43 -6.26
CA LEU A 53 11.72 19.40 -5.66
C LEU A 53 12.04 19.67 -4.18
N SER A 54 12.25 20.95 -3.81
CA SER A 54 12.44 21.34 -2.42
C SER A 54 11.18 21.09 -1.57
N ILE A 55 9.99 21.41 -2.10
CA ILE A 55 8.70 21.14 -1.45
C ILE A 55 8.51 19.64 -1.23
N LEU A 56 8.76 18.80 -2.25
CA LEU A 56 8.65 17.35 -2.12
C LEU A 56 9.55 16.80 -1.01
N GLN A 57 10.79 17.30 -0.93
CA GLN A 57 11.72 16.89 0.11
C GLN A 57 11.23 17.28 1.51
N GLN A 58 10.59 18.45 1.66
CA GLN A 58 10.08 18.94 2.94
C GLN A 58 8.81 18.20 3.39
N LEU A 59 7.91 17.88 2.45
CA LEU A 59 6.63 17.21 2.76
C LEU A 59 6.78 15.70 2.92
N GLY A 60 7.73 15.08 2.21
CA GLY A 60 7.96 13.65 2.25
C GLY A 60 6.94 12.83 1.45
N GLU A 61 7.29 11.55 1.24
CA GLU A 61 6.57 10.64 0.35
C GLU A 61 5.18 10.23 0.86
N ASN A 62 4.92 10.40 2.16
CA ASN A 62 3.62 10.11 2.78
C ASN A 62 2.58 11.21 2.52
N ILE A 63 2.96 12.34 1.92
CA ILE A 63 2.05 13.43 1.51
C ILE A 63 1.97 13.48 -0.01
N ILE A 64 3.13 13.52 -0.67
CA ILE A 64 3.27 13.65 -2.12
C ILE A 64 4.37 12.72 -2.61
N CYS A 65 4.08 11.91 -3.63
CA CYS A 65 5.03 10.96 -4.19
C CYS A 65 5.21 11.13 -5.70
N GLU A 66 6.41 10.75 -6.16
CA GLU A 66 6.70 10.59 -7.58
C GLU A 66 6.27 9.19 -8.00
N ALA A 67 5.52 9.08 -9.08
CA ALA A 67 5.09 7.80 -9.63
C ALA A 67 5.22 7.80 -11.15
N ARG A 68 5.24 6.60 -11.72
CA ARG A 68 5.42 6.38 -13.16
C ARG A 68 4.41 5.34 -13.63
N ASP A 69 3.46 5.79 -14.44
CA ASP A 69 2.42 4.96 -15.07
C ASP A 69 2.55 5.13 -16.58
N ASP A 70 2.49 4.03 -17.34
CA ASP A 70 2.60 4.02 -18.81
C ASP A 70 3.82 4.79 -19.35
N GLY A 71 4.95 4.69 -18.65
CA GLY A 71 6.19 5.38 -19.01
C GLY A 71 6.17 6.89 -18.78
N LYS A 72 5.11 7.45 -18.17
CA LYS A 72 4.97 8.87 -17.86
C LYS A 72 5.14 9.12 -16.36
N ASP A 73 6.06 10.01 -16.03
CA ASP A 73 6.25 10.44 -14.65
C ASP A 73 5.20 11.49 -14.24
N HIS A 74 4.58 11.28 -13.09
CA HIS A 74 3.56 12.16 -12.53
C HIS A 74 3.79 12.39 -11.02
N TYR A 75 3.14 13.43 -10.50
CA TYR A 75 3.03 13.66 -9.07
C TYR A 75 1.67 13.18 -8.58
N ARG A 76 1.68 12.40 -7.50
CA ARG A 76 0.48 11.84 -6.87
C ARG A 76 0.42 12.29 -5.41
N LEU A 77 -0.79 12.62 -4.95
CA LEU A 77 -1.04 12.78 -3.52
C LEU A 77 -1.41 11.44 -2.89
N THR A 78 -0.94 11.22 -1.67
CA THR A 78 -1.51 10.20 -0.79
C THR A 78 -2.84 10.68 -0.24
N PHE A 79 -3.54 9.83 0.51
CA PHE A 79 -4.77 10.26 1.18
C PHE A 79 -4.50 11.38 2.21
N LEU A 80 -3.42 11.29 2.98
CA LEU A 80 -2.97 12.39 3.85
C LEU A 80 -2.73 13.67 3.03
N GLY A 81 -2.05 13.57 1.88
CA GLY A 81 -1.80 14.73 1.02
C GLY A 81 -3.06 15.43 0.55
N VAL A 82 -4.13 14.68 0.26
CA VAL A 82 -5.44 15.24 -0.09
C VAL A 82 -6.06 15.98 1.11
N LEU A 83 -5.99 15.42 2.31
CA LEU A 83 -6.55 16.06 3.52
C LEU A 83 -5.79 17.33 3.96
N LEU A 84 -4.62 17.57 3.39
CA LEU A 84 -3.81 18.77 3.59
C LEU A 84 -4.06 19.87 2.53
N THR A 85 -4.86 19.59 1.50
CA THR A 85 -5.33 20.61 0.53
C THR A 85 -6.35 21.55 1.14
N ASP A 86 -6.75 22.61 0.42
CA ASP A 86 -7.81 23.51 0.84
C ASP A 86 -9.19 22.83 0.88
N GLN A 87 -9.38 21.76 0.10
CA GLN A 87 -10.57 20.92 0.14
C GLN A 87 -10.47 19.81 1.22
N GLY A 88 -9.40 19.79 2.01
CA GLY A 88 -9.12 18.71 2.95
C GLY A 88 -10.17 18.58 4.06
N GLU A 89 -10.66 19.71 4.59
CA GLU A 89 -11.71 19.70 5.63
C GLU A 89 -13.07 19.24 5.09
N GLU A 90 -13.44 19.70 3.88
CA GLU A 90 -14.65 19.22 3.20
C GLU A 90 -14.54 17.72 2.90
N SER A 91 -13.39 17.27 2.43
CA SER A 91 -13.12 15.87 2.11
C SER A 91 -13.25 14.97 3.35
N GLU A 92 -12.68 15.41 4.47
CA GLU A 92 -12.81 14.74 5.77
C GLU A 92 -14.28 14.66 6.20
N GLY A 93 -15.02 15.77 6.13
CA GLY A 93 -16.44 15.80 6.47
C GLY A 93 -17.30 14.89 5.58
N LEU A 94 -16.99 14.81 4.29
CA LEU A 94 -17.69 13.94 3.35
C LEU A 94 -17.46 12.46 3.66
N LEU A 95 -16.23 12.08 4.03
CA LEU A 95 -15.92 10.72 4.47
C LEU A 95 -16.58 10.36 5.78
N VAL A 96 -16.60 11.26 6.77
CA VAL A 96 -17.32 11.04 8.03
C VAL A 96 -18.79 10.71 7.76
N ARG A 97 -19.47 11.49 6.92
CA ARG A 97 -20.87 11.23 6.55
C ARG A 97 -21.07 9.90 5.82
N TYR A 98 -20.12 9.52 4.98
CA TYR A 98 -20.13 8.21 4.31
C TYR A 98 -19.99 7.06 5.32
N LEU A 99 -19.09 7.17 6.28
CA LEU A 99 -18.88 6.14 7.31
C LEU A 99 -20.06 6.04 8.28
N GLU A 100 -20.68 7.17 8.63
CA GLU A 100 -21.95 7.19 9.35
C GLU A 100 -23.02 6.38 8.61
N TYR A 101 -23.17 6.63 7.30
CA TYR A 101 -24.09 5.89 6.45
C TYR A 101 -23.78 4.39 6.46
N VAL A 102 -22.52 3.99 6.21
CA VAL A 102 -22.12 2.57 6.18
C VAL A 102 -22.39 1.90 7.53
N ARG A 103 -21.98 2.53 8.63
CA ARG A 103 -22.22 2.04 9.99
C ARG A 103 -23.70 1.80 10.25
N ASP A 104 -24.55 2.77 9.92
CA ASP A 104 -25.98 2.68 10.22
C ASP A 104 -26.69 1.68 9.30
N ARG A 105 -26.21 1.50 8.07
CA ARG A 105 -26.68 0.43 7.17
C ARG A 105 -26.29 -0.94 7.67
N CYS A 106 -25.05 -1.17 8.11
CA CYS A 106 -24.62 -2.45 8.69
C CYS A 106 -25.38 -2.84 9.96
N LYS A 107 -25.82 -1.86 10.79
CA LYS A 107 -26.72 -2.14 11.91
C LYS A 107 -28.08 -2.66 11.48
N THR A 108 -28.61 -2.12 10.37
CA THR A 108 -29.93 -2.49 9.86
C THR A 108 -29.88 -3.78 9.04
N ASP A 109 -28.77 -3.99 8.34
CA ASP A 109 -28.48 -5.16 7.52
C ASP A 109 -27.05 -5.66 7.82
N PRO A 110 -26.89 -6.55 8.83
CA PRO A 110 -25.59 -7.12 9.18
C PRO A 110 -24.97 -8.00 8.07
N SER A 111 -25.73 -8.35 7.02
CA SER A 111 -25.25 -9.11 5.88
C SER A 111 -24.73 -8.24 4.73
N LEU A 112 -24.75 -6.91 4.90
CA LEU A 112 -24.29 -5.96 3.89
C LEU A 112 -22.79 -6.15 3.60
N GLU A 113 -22.49 -6.63 2.39
CA GLU A 113 -21.10 -6.77 1.94
C GLU A 113 -20.63 -5.59 1.07
N TRP A 114 -21.56 -4.94 0.36
CA TRP A 114 -21.24 -3.96 -0.69
C TRP A 114 -22.15 -2.74 -0.62
N VAL A 115 -21.56 -1.58 -0.94
CA VAL A 115 -22.25 -0.30 -1.02
C VAL A 115 -22.08 0.31 -2.40
N GLY A 116 -23.18 0.77 -2.99
CA GLY A 116 -23.23 1.36 -4.33
C GLY A 116 -23.35 2.88 -4.33
N SER A 117 -22.84 3.52 -5.38
CA SER A 117 -22.87 4.98 -5.52
C SER A 117 -24.27 5.56 -5.54
N GLN A 118 -25.22 4.92 -6.23
CA GLN A 118 -26.60 5.40 -6.34
C GLN A 118 -27.32 5.48 -4.97
N GLU A 119 -27.18 4.45 -4.13
CA GLU A 119 -27.80 4.46 -2.80
C GLU A 119 -27.14 5.47 -1.87
N VAL A 120 -25.81 5.62 -1.94
CA VAL A 120 -25.06 6.62 -1.16
C VAL A 120 -25.43 8.03 -1.59
N GLU A 121 -25.51 8.28 -2.90
CA GLU A 121 -25.92 9.56 -3.46
C GLU A 121 -27.31 9.96 -3.00
N ALA A 122 -28.27 9.03 -3.05
CA ALA A 122 -29.62 9.25 -2.57
C ALA A 122 -29.66 9.51 -1.05
N ALA A 123 -28.96 8.69 -0.26
CA ALA A 123 -28.96 8.79 1.20
C ALA A 123 -28.27 10.06 1.72
N LEU A 124 -27.18 10.48 1.08
CA LEU A 124 -26.38 11.62 1.49
C LEU A 124 -26.71 12.91 0.73
N GLY A 125 -27.63 12.86 -0.24
CA GLY A 125 -28.01 13.99 -1.08
C GLY A 125 -26.83 14.54 -1.88
N LEU A 126 -25.99 13.66 -2.45
CA LEU A 126 -24.78 14.07 -3.16
C LEU A 126 -25.10 14.49 -4.59
N THR A 127 -24.45 15.57 -5.03
CA THR A 127 -24.38 15.92 -6.45
C THR A 127 -23.36 15.03 -7.16
N ALA A 128 -23.45 14.91 -8.49
CA ALA A 128 -22.47 14.12 -9.26
C ALA A 128 -21.00 14.53 -9.01
N PRO A 129 -20.64 15.83 -8.90
CA PRO A 129 -19.28 16.22 -8.51
C PRO A 129 -18.88 15.72 -7.11
N ARG A 130 -19.80 15.78 -6.12
CA ARG A 130 -19.52 15.28 -4.76
C ARG A 130 -19.45 13.76 -4.68
N SER A 131 -20.27 13.03 -5.44
CA SER A 131 -20.14 11.58 -5.56
C SER A 131 -18.78 11.20 -6.16
N ARG A 132 -18.35 11.91 -7.21
CA ARG A 132 -17.01 11.71 -7.79
C ARG A 132 -15.91 12.01 -6.78
N LEU A 133 -16.02 13.08 -5.99
CA LEU A 133 -15.08 13.38 -4.93
C LEU A 133 -15.03 12.23 -3.91
N LEU A 134 -16.18 11.80 -3.38
CA LEU A 134 -16.26 10.69 -2.43
C LEU A 134 -15.64 9.41 -3.00
N ARG A 135 -15.91 9.08 -4.26
CA ARG A 135 -15.29 7.94 -4.96
C ARG A 135 -13.77 8.00 -4.89
N GLN A 136 -13.17 9.15 -5.18
CA GLN A 136 -11.72 9.31 -5.13
C GLN A 136 -11.17 9.23 -3.71
N LEU A 137 -11.87 9.81 -2.74
CA LEU A 137 -11.48 9.75 -1.34
C LEU A 137 -11.49 8.32 -0.82
N ILE A 138 -12.56 7.57 -1.11
CA ILE A 138 -12.64 6.14 -0.79
C ILE A 138 -11.44 5.46 -1.42
N ARG A 139 -11.25 5.58 -2.75
CA ARG A 139 -10.13 4.97 -3.50
C ARG A 139 -8.74 5.27 -2.93
N LEU A 140 -8.50 6.46 -2.37
CA LEU A 140 -7.20 6.82 -1.82
C LEU A 140 -7.03 6.38 -0.38
N SER A 141 -8.12 6.33 0.38
CA SER A 141 -8.09 5.92 1.79
C SER A 141 -7.78 4.44 1.99
N HIS A 142 -7.94 3.61 0.95
CA HIS A 142 -7.88 2.14 1.05
C HIS A 142 -8.91 1.56 2.02
N TRP A 143 -9.97 2.32 2.30
CA TRP A 143 -10.97 2.02 3.31
C TRP A 143 -12.21 1.36 2.70
N TRP A 144 -12.00 0.18 2.15
CA TRP A 144 -13.06 -0.69 1.66
C TRP A 144 -12.63 -2.15 1.86
N GLY A 145 -13.54 -3.01 2.32
CA GLY A 145 -13.31 -4.45 2.40
C GLY A 145 -13.76 -5.12 1.11
N GLY A 146 -13.31 -6.35 0.82
CA GLY A 146 -13.90 -7.20 -0.23
C GLY A 146 -13.69 -6.77 -1.69
N GLY A 147 -13.28 -5.53 -1.95
CA GLY A 147 -12.90 -4.99 -3.24
C GLY A 147 -13.61 -3.71 -3.64
N SER A 148 -13.36 -3.24 -4.87
CA SER A 148 -14.01 -2.05 -5.41
C SER A 148 -14.17 -2.12 -6.93
N GLY A 149 -15.28 -1.57 -7.42
CA GLY A 149 -15.53 -1.29 -8.83
C GLY A 149 -15.65 0.23 -9.00
N PHE A 150 -14.78 0.84 -9.80
CA PHE A 150 -14.81 2.27 -10.09
C PHE A 150 -15.06 2.51 -11.58
N GLY A 151 -16.34 2.54 -11.99
CA GLY A 151 -16.76 2.93 -13.32
C GLY A 151 -16.82 4.45 -13.49
N ASP A 152 -17.07 4.90 -14.73
CA ASP A 152 -17.12 6.33 -15.05
C ASP A 152 -18.28 7.07 -14.36
N GLN A 153 -19.43 6.39 -14.24
CA GLN A 153 -20.68 6.91 -13.69
C GLN A 153 -20.99 6.34 -12.31
N GLU A 154 -20.61 5.08 -12.08
CA GLU A 154 -20.99 4.33 -10.89
C GLU A 154 -19.77 3.76 -10.20
N TRP A 155 -19.90 3.61 -8.89
CA TRP A 155 -18.91 2.90 -8.10
C TRP A 155 -19.56 1.99 -7.09
N THR A 156 -18.89 0.88 -6.80
CA THR A 156 -19.25 -0.05 -5.74
C THR A 156 -18.00 -0.32 -4.92
N VAL A 157 -18.15 -0.35 -3.60
CA VAL A 157 -17.06 -0.65 -2.69
C VAL A 157 -17.58 -1.58 -1.62
N GLY A 158 -16.77 -2.55 -1.21
CA GLY A 158 -17.19 -3.41 -0.13
C GLY A 158 -17.05 -2.69 1.22
N VAL A 159 -17.87 -3.12 2.16
CA VAL A 159 -17.92 -2.56 3.52
C VAL A 159 -16.54 -2.72 4.18
N PRO A 160 -16.00 -1.69 4.87
CA PRO A 160 -14.75 -1.80 5.61
C PRO A 160 -14.71 -3.03 6.53
N ALA A 161 -13.56 -3.71 6.57
CA ALA A 161 -13.40 -4.91 7.40
C ALA A 161 -13.53 -4.65 8.90
N ASP A 162 -13.33 -3.40 9.31
CA ASP A 162 -13.43 -2.89 10.68
C ASP A 162 -14.68 -2.05 10.92
N VAL A 163 -15.72 -2.22 10.09
CA VAL A 163 -17.00 -1.52 10.27
C VAL A 163 -17.62 -1.79 11.65
N ASP A 164 -17.37 -2.97 12.22
CA ASP A 164 -17.86 -3.37 13.54
C ASP A 164 -17.19 -2.57 14.68
N ASP A 165 -16.00 -2.00 14.43
CA ASP A 165 -15.30 -1.12 15.38
C ASP A 165 -15.84 0.33 15.34
N LEU A 166 -16.69 0.66 14.35
CA LEU A 166 -17.37 1.96 14.25
C LEU A 166 -18.58 2.01 15.20
N PHE A 167 -18.34 2.11 16.50
CA PHE A 167 -19.43 2.21 17.48
C PHE A 167 -20.33 3.46 17.23
N PRO A 168 -21.63 3.42 17.60
CA PRO A 168 -22.53 4.57 17.46
C PRO A 168 -22.01 5.84 18.15
N GLU A 169 -21.34 5.67 19.29
CA GLU A 169 -20.79 6.75 20.12
C GLU A 169 -19.38 7.17 19.68
N SER A 170 -18.77 6.47 18.73
CA SER A 170 -17.43 6.79 18.23
C SER A 170 -17.40 8.15 17.54
N ASP A 171 -16.40 8.94 17.88
CA ASP A 171 -16.04 10.11 17.09
C ASP A 171 -15.41 9.65 15.76
N LEU A 172 -16.25 9.50 14.74
CA LEU A 172 -15.83 9.06 13.41
C LEU A 172 -14.81 10.01 12.77
N ARG A 173 -14.84 11.30 13.13
CA ARG A 173 -13.83 12.24 12.65
C ARG A 173 -12.47 11.90 13.24
N SER A 174 -12.40 11.66 14.55
CA SER A 174 -11.17 11.20 15.21
C SER A 174 -10.69 9.87 14.64
N TYR A 175 -11.62 8.93 14.39
CA TYR A 175 -11.29 7.68 13.71
C TYR A 175 -10.63 7.96 12.34
N VAL A 176 -11.21 8.82 11.48
CA VAL A 176 -10.67 9.11 10.14
C VAL A 176 -9.24 9.65 10.24
N ARG A 177 -9.00 10.55 11.20
CA ARG A 177 -7.69 11.15 11.45
C ARG A 177 -6.68 10.12 11.92
N GLU A 178 -7.05 9.27 12.87
CA GLU A 178 -6.19 8.19 13.36
C GLU A 178 -5.85 7.19 12.24
N HIS A 179 -6.85 6.80 11.46
CA HIS A 179 -6.67 5.91 10.32
C HIS A 179 -5.65 6.49 9.32
N VAL A 180 -5.81 7.76 8.95
CA VAL A 180 -4.88 8.47 8.05
C VAL A 180 -3.48 8.50 8.63
N LEU A 181 -3.30 8.91 9.88
CA LEU A 181 -1.98 9.06 10.49
C LEU A 181 -1.29 7.71 10.74
N THR A 182 -2.07 6.64 10.92
CA THR A 182 -1.54 5.28 11.06
C THR A 182 -1.01 4.74 9.73
N HIS A 183 -1.76 4.94 8.64
CA HIS A 183 -1.40 4.42 7.32
C HIS A 183 -0.44 5.33 6.54
N PHE A 184 -0.50 6.62 6.82
CA PHE A 184 0.33 7.67 6.23
C PHE A 184 0.96 8.50 7.35
N PRO A 185 1.86 7.92 8.15
CA PRO A 185 2.48 8.66 9.23
C PRO A 185 3.17 9.89 8.66
N PRO A 186 2.90 11.11 9.17
CA PRO A 186 3.58 12.30 8.71
C PRO A 186 5.08 12.04 8.90
N GLY A 187 5.82 11.99 7.80
CA GLY A 187 7.24 11.72 7.87
C GLY A 187 7.88 12.76 8.80
N THR A 188 8.73 12.33 9.73
CA THR A 188 9.67 13.27 10.34
C THR A 188 10.44 13.91 9.18
N PRO A 189 10.49 15.25 9.05
CA PRO A 189 11.26 15.88 7.99
C PRO A 189 12.70 15.38 8.12
N SER A 190 13.09 14.46 7.24
CA SER A 190 14.40 13.83 7.30
C SER A 190 15.39 14.81 6.68
N TRP A 191 15.79 15.80 7.48
CA TRP A 191 16.97 16.61 7.18
C TRP A 191 18.25 15.77 7.18
N SER A 192 18.21 14.51 7.67
CA SER A 192 19.23 13.51 7.38
C SER A 192 18.95 12.85 6.02
N ALA A 193 19.84 13.12 5.07
CA ALA A 193 19.81 12.81 3.65
C ALA A 193 19.80 11.32 3.25
N GLU A 194 18.97 10.48 3.86
CA GLU A 194 18.65 9.17 3.32
C GLU A 194 17.16 9.11 3.01
N LYS A 195 16.86 9.14 1.71
CA LYS A 195 15.55 8.78 1.17
C LYS A 195 15.15 7.44 1.82
N PRO A 196 13.91 7.29 2.36
CA PRO A 196 13.46 5.99 2.86
C PRO A 196 13.68 5.01 1.72
N ARG A 197 14.59 4.04 1.91
CA ARG A 197 15.26 3.39 0.78
C ARG A 197 14.31 2.45 -0.04
N GLY A 198 13.01 2.44 0.28
CA GLY A 198 12.00 1.51 -0.21
C GLY A 198 12.01 0.20 0.60
N GLN A 199 10.93 -0.57 0.56
CA GLN A 199 10.83 -1.84 1.29
C GLN A 199 11.83 -2.89 0.79
N PHE A 200 12.28 -2.74 -0.46
CA PHE A 200 13.22 -3.62 -1.15
C PHE A 200 14.59 -2.95 -1.37
N TRP A 201 14.97 -2.02 -0.49
CA TRP A 201 16.20 -1.23 -0.66
C TRP A 201 17.50 -2.01 -0.76
N PHE A 202 17.50 -3.22 -0.21
CA PHE A 202 18.66 -4.11 -0.20
C PHE A 202 18.77 -4.95 -1.48
N ILE A 203 17.82 -4.86 -2.41
CA ILE A 203 17.91 -5.49 -3.73
C ILE A 203 18.83 -4.64 -4.62
N ARG A 204 19.87 -5.26 -5.20
CA ARG A 204 20.89 -4.52 -5.98
C ARG A 204 20.41 -4.14 -7.36
N ASP A 205 19.64 -5.02 -7.99
CA ASP A 205 19.06 -4.78 -9.31
C ASP A 205 17.86 -3.80 -9.19
N PRO A 206 17.95 -2.58 -9.76
CA PRO A 206 16.88 -1.59 -9.68
C PRO A 206 15.62 -2.00 -10.46
N ASP A 207 15.73 -2.88 -11.46
CA ASP A 207 14.57 -3.37 -12.21
C ASP A 207 13.79 -4.38 -11.36
N LEU A 208 14.50 -5.34 -10.78
CA LEU A 208 13.92 -6.29 -9.83
C LEU A 208 13.32 -5.57 -8.61
N GLN A 209 14.01 -4.57 -8.07
CA GLN A 209 13.50 -3.78 -6.95
C GLN A 209 12.15 -3.12 -7.27
N ARG A 210 12.02 -2.51 -8.46
CA ARG A 210 10.77 -1.88 -8.91
C ARG A 210 9.68 -2.91 -9.14
N GLN A 211 10.01 -4.05 -9.74
CA GLN A 211 9.08 -5.15 -9.95
C GLN A 211 8.55 -5.69 -8.61
N LEU A 212 9.41 -5.96 -7.64
CA LEU A 212 9.01 -6.43 -6.31
C LEU A 212 8.13 -5.41 -5.57
N ALA A 213 8.43 -4.11 -5.68
CA ALA A 213 7.59 -3.06 -5.12
C ALA A 213 6.21 -2.93 -5.79
N ALA A 214 6.12 -3.21 -7.10
CA ALA A 214 4.84 -3.29 -7.81
C ALA A 214 4.05 -4.53 -7.36
N ASN A 215 4.67 -5.71 -7.42
CA ASN A 215 4.05 -6.98 -7.01
C ASN A 215 3.58 -6.95 -5.56
N TRP A 216 4.34 -6.30 -4.66
CA TRP A 216 3.94 -6.20 -3.26
C TRP A 216 2.67 -5.36 -3.08
N ARG A 217 2.57 -4.22 -3.76
CA ARG A 217 1.34 -3.40 -3.75
C ARG A 217 0.18 -4.19 -4.36
N GLU A 218 0.42 -4.86 -5.48
CA GLU A 218 -0.59 -5.70 -6.12
C GLU A 218 -1.04 -6.84 -5.20
N ALA A 219 -0.13 -7.51 -4.49
CA ALA A 219 -0.46 -8.56 -3.52
C ALA A 219 -1.41 -8.04 -2.42
N GLN A 220 -1.14 -6.85 -1.91
CA GLN A 220 -2.01 -6.19 -0.94
C GLN A 220 -3.38 -5.87 -1.54
N ASP A 221 -3.42 -5.31 -2.75
CA ASP A 221 -4.66 -4.95 -3.44
C ASP A 221 -5.51 -6.20 -3.75
N VAL A 222 -4.90 -7.27 -4.27
CA VAL A 222 -5.63 -8.51 -4.60
C VAL A 222 -6.13 -9.23 -3.34
N TYR A 223 -5.41 -9.14 -2.22
CA TYR A 223 -5.91 -9.62 -0.94
C TYR A 223 -7.19 -8.88 -0.55
N GLN A 224 -7.22 -7.54 -0.65
CA GLN A 224 -8.41 -6.77 -0.30
C GLN A 224 -9.64 -7.12 -1.16
N VAL A 225 -9.44 -7.50 -2.43
CA VAL A 225 -10.54 -7.90 -3.34
C VAL A 225 -10.91 -9.40 -3.27
N ARG A 226 -10.51 -10.10 -2.20
CA ARG A 226 -10.71 -11.55 -1.99
C ARG A 226 -10.04 -12.44 -3.06
N GLY A 227 -9.04 -11.92 -3.76
CA GLY A 227 -8.21 -12.64 -4.73
C GLY A 227 -7.10 -13.48 -4.06
N TRP A 228 -7.47 -14.36 -3.12
CA TRP A 228 -6.53 -15.08 -2.25
C TRP A 228 -5.46 -15.87 -3.00
N LYS A 229 -5.87 -16.58 -4.06
CA LYS A 229 -4.95 -17.34 -4.92
C LYS A 229 -3.90 -16.44 -5.57
N SER A 230 -4.33 -15.33 -6.16
CA SER A 230 -3.41 -14.34 -6.76
C SER A 230 -2.50 -13.72 -5.71
N CYS A 231 -3.01 -13.43 -4.51
CA CYS A 231 -2.22 -12.95 -3.38
C CYS A 231 -1.10 -13.94 -3.04
N VAL A 232 -1.41 -15.22 -2.86
CA VAL A 232 -0.43 -16.26 -2.54
C VAL A 232 0.62 -16.40 -3.63
N VAL A 233 0.22 -16.40 -4.91
CA VAL A 233 1.14 -16.47 -6.06
C VAL A 233 2.10 -15.28 -6.08
N LEU A 234 1.60 -14.05 -5.90
CA LEU A 234 2.43 -12.86 -5.85
C LEU A 234 3.39 -12.88 -4.65
N CYS A 235 2.90 -13.24 -3.46
CA CYS A 235 3.73 -13.36 -2.25
C CYS A 235 4.82 -14.44 -2.40
N GLY A 236 4.49 -15.59 -3.00
CA GLY A 236 5.44 -16.67 -3.28
C GLY A 236 6.57 -16.20 -4.20
N GLY A 237 6.23 -15.57 -5.33
CA GLY A 237 7.22 -15.01 -6.25
C GLY A 237 8.07 -13.90 -5.63
N ILE A 238 7.51 -13.06 -4.76
CA ILE A 238 8.27 -12.06 -4.01
C ILE A 238 9.28 -12.72 -3.06
N LEU A 239 8.85 -13.71 -2.28
CA LEU A 239 9.72 -14.43 -1.36
C LEU A 239 10.86 -15.13 -2.09
N GLU A 240 10.53 -15.87 -3.15
CA GLU A 240 11.50 -16.57 -3.98
C GLU A 240 12.60 -15.62 -4.50
N ALA A 241 12.21 -14.54 -5.17
CA ALA A 241 13.15 -13.57 -5.73
C ALA A 241 14.01 -12.89 -4.66
N VAL A 242 13.42 -12.50 -3.53
CA VAL A 242 14.12 -11.87 -2.41
C VAL A 242 15.13 -12.84 -1.78
N LEU A 243 14.77 -14.10 -1.60
CA LEU A 243 15.64 -15.12 -1.00
C LEU A 243 16.79 -15.50 -1.94
N LEU A 244 16.51 -15.67 -3.24
CA LEU A 244 17.53 -15.95 -4.25
C LEU A 244 18.58 -14.84 -4.29
N GLU A 245 18.16 -13.57 -4.34
CA GLU A 245 19.07 -12.41 -4.32
C GLU A 245 19.90 -12.39 -3.02
N ALA A 246 19.27 -12.61 -1.86
CA ALA A 246 19.97 -12.61 -0.58
C ALA A 246 21.02 -13.75 -0.50
N LEU A 247 20.68 -14.94 -0.97
CA LEU A 247 21.57 -16.10 -1.01
C LEU A 247 22.73 -15.91 -1.99
N ALA A 248 22.47 -15.38 -3.19
CA ALA A 248 23.50 -15.09 -4.20
C ALA A 248 24.55 -14.09 -3.68
N ARG A 249 24.10 -13.09 -2.91
CA ARG A 249 24.98 -12.11 -2.28
C ARG A 249 25.89 -12.72 -1.22
N GLU A 250 25.38 -13.62 -0.38
CA GLU A 250 26.17 -14.33 0.63
C GLU A 250 27.24 -15.23 0.00
N SER A 251 26.87 -16.02 -1.02
CA SER A 251 27.83 -16.85 -1.76
C SER A 251 28.97 -16.04 -2.37
N SER A 252 28.66 -14.85 -2.91
CA SER A 252 29.65 -13.94 -3.47
C SER A 252 30.63 -13.38 -2.43
N ALA A 253 30.16 -13.15 -1.19
CA ALA A 253 31.00 -12.63 -0.11
C ALA A 253 31.99 -13.67 0.42
N CYS A 254 31.63 -14.94 0.44
CA CYS A 254 32.46 -16.03 0.94
C CYS A 254 33.45 -16.61 -0.09
N GLY A 255 33.59 -15.99 -1.28
CA GLY A 255 34.40 -16.53 -2.38
C GLY A 255 33.88 -17.88 -2.90
N GLY A 256 32.60 -18.19 -2.64
CA GLY A 256 31.95 -19.44 -3.02
C GLY A 256 31.68 -19.50 -4.52
N GLN A 257 31.64 -20.73 -5.04
CA GLN A 257 31.27 -21.02 -6.42
C GLN A 257 29.91 -20.40 -6.74
N VAL A 258 29.80 -19.74 -7.91
CA VAL A 258 28.57 -19.10 -8.40
C VAL A 258 27.42 -20.10 -8.27
N ILE A 259 26.34 -19.66 -7.62
CA ILE A 259 25.10 -20.43 -7.48
C ILE A 259 24.67 -20.90 -8.88
N SER A 260 24.83 -22.19 -9.16
CA SER A 260 24.51 -22.82 -10.45
C SER A 260 23.01 -22.68 -10.76
N ALA A 261 22.65 -22.73 -12.05
CA ALA A 261 21.27 -22.73 -12.57
C ALA A 261 20.37 -23.80 -11.92
N GLU A 262 20.95 -24.81 -11.26
CA GLU A 262 20.26 -25.80 -10.41
C GLU A 262 19.49 -25.18 -9.24
N THR A 263 19.82 -23.94 -8.85
CA THR A 263 19.15 -23.26 -7.72
C THR A 263 17.82 -22.64 -8.13
N SER A 264 17.60 -22.44 -9.43
CA SER A 264 16.30 -22.02 -9.99
C SER A 264 15.28 -23.15 -10.02
N GLN A 265 15.65 -24.38 -9.64
CA GLN A 265 14.72 -25.51 -9.49
C GLN A 265 14.36 -25.81 -8.03
N ARG A 266 14.89 -25.05 -7.07
CA ARG A 266 14.55 -25.25 -5.65
C ARG A 266 13.15 -24.75 -5.38
N ASP A 267 12.41 -25.52 -4.59
CA ASP A 267 11.14 -25.04 -4.07
C ASP A 267 11.36 -23.90 -3.05
N LEU A 268 10.29 -23.21 -2.71
CA LEU A 268 10.36 -22.09 -1.77
C LEU A 268 10.81 -22.53 -0.36
N GLY A 269 10.48 -23.77 0.04
CA GLY A 269 10.89 -24.34 1.33
C GLY A 269 12.41 -24.51 1.41
N ASP A 270 13.03 -25.02 0.36
CA ASP A 270 14.47 -25.16 0.20
C ASP A 270 15.19 -23.81 0.27
N LEU A 271 14.62 -22.78 -0.36
CA LEU A 271 15.18 -21.42 -0.29
C LEU A 271 15.12 -20.86 1.13
N VAL A 272 13.99 -21.03 1.83
CA VAL A 272 13.85 -20.60 3.22
C VAL A 272 14.84 -21.33 4.13
N ASN A 273 14.98 -22.64 3.99
CA ASN A 273 15.91 -23.44 4.77
C ASN A 273 17.36 -23.02 4.49
N ALA A 274 17.74 -22.87 3.23
CA ALA A 274 19.08 -22.41 2.84
C ALA A 274 19.40 -21.01 3.37
N ALA A 275 18.41 -20.12 3.46
CA ALA A 275 18.56 -18.78 4.03
C ALA A 275 18.68 -18.83 5.57
N ARG A 276 17.96 -19.74 6.23
CA ARG A 276 18.07 -19.98 7.67
C ARG A 276 19.44 -20.55 8.05
N ASP A 277 19.95 -21.52 7.29
CA ASP A 277 21.26 -22.13 7.52
C ASP A 277 22.40 -21.13 7.40
N ARG A 278 22.22 -20.09 6.56
CA ARG A 278 23.17 -18.97 6.42
C ARG A 278 22.92 -17.82 7.41
N GLY A 279 21.95 -17.95 8.32
CA GLY A 279 21.61 -16.93 9.31
C GLY A 279 21.01 -15.65 8.71
N LEU A 280 20.50 -15.70 7.47
CA LEU A 280 19.79 -14.58 6.84
C LEU A 280 18.36 -14.45 7.39
N LEU A 281 17.77 -15.59 7.76
CA LEU A 281 16.49 -15.68 8.45
C LEU A 281 16.71 -16.26 9.85
N GLY A 282 16.10 -15.64 10.85
CA GLY A 282 15.97 -16.18 12.19
C GLY A 282 14.90 -17.27 12.28
N THR A 283 14.76 -17.84 13.47
CA THR A 283 13.76 -18.87 13.80
C THR A 283 12.33 -18.32 13.90
N SER A 284 12.16 -17.01 13.76
CA SER A 284 10.87 -16.33 13.94
C SER A 284 9.97 -16.36 12.71
N LEU A 285 10.47 -16.74 11.53
CA LEU A 285 9.60 -16.88 10.36
C LEU A 285 8.61 -18.04 10.60
N PRO A 286 7.29 -17.82 10.50
CA PRO A 286 6.32 -18.88 10.65
C PRO A 286 6.54 -19.97 9.58
N PRO A 287 6.17 -21.23 9.87
CA PRO A 287 6.09 -22.26 8.84
C PRO A 287 5.26 -21.75 7.66
N LEU A 288 5.76 -21.92 6.45
CA LEU A 288 4.99 -21.55 5.26
C LEU A 288 3.86 -22.58 5.09
N GLY A 289 2.64 -22.11 4.85
CA GLY A 289 1.52 -22.99 4.48
C GLY A 289 1.78 -23.71 3.15
N GLN A 290 1.11 -24.85 2.93
CA GLN A 290 1.29 -25.66 1.73
C GLN A 290 1.00 -24.86 0.45
N ALA A 291 -0.05 -24.01 0.48
CA ALA A 291 -0.43 -23.17 -0.65
C ALA A 291 0.70 -22.23 -1.10
N LEU A 292 1.46 -21.70 -0.14
CA LEU A 292 2.57 -20.80 -0.42
C LEU A 292 3.83 -21.57 -0.86
N GLN A 293 4.08 -22.77 -0.33
CA GLN A 293 5.19 -23.62 -0.78
C GLN A 293 4.99 -24.08 -2.23
N ASP A 294 3.76 -24.44 -2.59
CA ASP A 294 3.37 -24.92 -3.91
C ASP A 294 2.80 -23.82 -4.82
N PHE A 295 3.10 -22.54 -4.54
CA PHE A 295 2.52 -21.43 -5.29
C PHE A 295 2.69 -21.52 -6.83
N PRO A 296 3.78 -22.09 -7.40
CA PRO A 296 3.89 -22.22 -8.86
C PRO A 296 2.83 -23.18 -9.41
N HIS A 297 2.50 -24.24 -8.67
CA HIS A 297 1.51 -25.24 -9.07
C HIS A 297 0.09 -24.67 -9.08
N LEU A 298 -0.17 -23.59 -8.35
CA LEU A 298 -1.47 -22.93 -8.35
C LEU A 298 -1.86 -22.39 -9.74
N ILE A 299 -0.90 -22.03 -10.59
CA ILE A 299 -1.16 -21.42 -11.91
C ILE A 299 -0.78 -22.32 -13.09
N HIS A 300 -0.12 -23.45 -12.85
CA HIS A 300 0.30 -24.35 -13.92
C HIS A 300 -0.83 -25.27 -14.41
N PRO A 301 -1.17 -25.26 -15.72
CA PRO A 301 -2.29 -26.05 -16.26
C PRO A 301 -2.02 -27.56 -16.33
N GLY A 302 -0.77 -28.00 -16.12
CA GLY A 302 -0.34 -29.39 -16.24
C GLY A 302 -0.44 -30.23 -14.97
N PHE A 303 -0.84 -29.64 -13.84
CA PHE A 303 -0.96 -30.37 -12.58
C PHE A 303 -2.32 -31.08 -12.47
N PRO A 304 -2.36 -32.36 -12.06
CA PRO A 304 -3.59 -33.11 -11.96
C PRO A 304 -4.57 -32.41 -11.00
N THR A 305 -5.81 -32.20 -11.48
CA THR A 305 -6.87 -31.43 -10.81
C THR A 305 -7.29 -31.99 -9.44
N GLY A 306 -6.79 -33.17 -9.04
CA GLY A 306 -7.19 -33.88 -7.82
C GLY A 306 -6.49 -33.44 -6.52
N GLU A 307 -5.39 -32.70 -6.60
CA GLU A 307 -4.62 -32.21 -5.42
C GLU A 307 -4.45 -30.68 -5.44
N GLN A 308 -5.40 -29.94 -6.00
CA GLN A 308 -5.34 -28.49 -5.92
C GLN A 308 -5.61 -28.04 -4.48
N VAL A 309 -4.56 -27.54 -3.82
CA VAL A 309 -4.65 -26.90 -2.52
C VAL A 309 -5.65 -25.74 -2.62
N GLU A 310 -6.71 -25.80 -1.82
CA GLU A 310 -7.68 -24.72 -1.73
C GLU A 310 -7.01 -23.53 -1.01
N VAL A 311 -6.99 -22.37 -1.67
CA VAL A 311 -6.39 -21.16 -1.11
C VAL A 311 -7.47 -20.34 -0.42
N THR A 312 -7.40 -20.27 0.91
CA THR A 312 -8.34 -19.55 1.75
C THR A 312 -7.86 -18.12 2.06
N ARG A 313 -8.70 -17.32 2.74
CA ARG A 313 -8.32 -16.01 3.28
C ARG A 313 -7.10 -16.12 4.19
N ASP A 314 -7.10 -17.11 5.10
CA ASP A 314 -6.03 -17.31 6.08
C ASP A 314 -4.69 -17.61 5.40
N GLU A 315 -4.70 -18.37 4.29
CA GLU A 315 -3.50 -18.61 3.47
C GLU A 315 -3.00 -17.31 2.81
N GLY A 316 -3.91 -16.48 2.29
CA GLY A 316 -3.56 -15.17 1.73
C GLY A 316 -2.92 -14.24 2.79
N GLU A 317 -3.50 -14.20 3.99
CA GLU A 317 -2.98 -13.40 5.11
C GLU A 317 -1.62 -13.90 5.59
N ALA A 318 -1.50 -15.22 5.78
CA ALA A 318 -0.25 -15.87 6.16
C ALA A 318 0.87 -15.57 5.14
N ALA A 319 0.55 -15.55 3.85
CA ALA A 319 1.50 -15.20 2.80
C ALA A 319 1.99 -13.75 2.88
N LEU A 320 1.09 -12.78 3.11
CA LEU A 320 1.46 -11.38 3.33
C LEU A 320 2.34 -11.21 4.58
N ILE A 321 2.00 -11.90 5.67
CA ILE A 321 2.79 -11.89 6.91
C ILE A 321 4.20 -12.45 6.66
N ALA A 322 4.30 -13.58 5.95
CA ALA A 322 5.58 -14.21 5.61
C ALA A 322 6.50 -13.26 4.82
N VAL A 323 5.97 -12.55 3.80
CA VAL A 323 6.74 -11.54 3.05
C VAL A 323 7.23 -10.45 4.00
N ARG A 324 6.36 -9.82 4.79
CA ARG A 324 6.75 -8.72 5.71
C ARG A 324 7.85 -9.16 6.68
N MET A 325 7.74 -10.36 7.23
CA MET A 325 8.72 -10.90 8.17
C MET A 325 10.05 -11.20 7.49
N CYS A 326 10.03 -11.78 6.28
CA CYS A 326 11.22 -12.03 5.47
C CYS A 326 11.97 -10.72 5.16
N LEU A 327 11.26 -9.70 4.65
CA LEU A 327 11.84 -8.40 4.32
C LEU A 327 12.50 -7.74 5.55
N ARG A 328 11.83 -7.78 6.71
CA ARG A 328 12.37 -7.23 7.96
C ARG A 328 13.67 -7.94 8.37
N GLN A 329 13.71 -9.26 8.29
CA GLN A 329 14.87 -10.06 8.71
C GLN A 329 16.06 -9.88 7.78
N ILE A 330 15.84 -9.90 6.47
CA ILE A 330 16.90 -9.66 5.48
C ILE A 330 17.44 -8.23 5.64
N ALA A 331 16.58 -7.22 5.75
CA ALA A 331 17.03 -5.84 5.98
C ALA A 331 17.86 -5.70 7.27
N ALA A 332 17.47 -6.38 8.35
CA ALA A 332 18.23 -6.38 9.61
C ALA A 332 19.61 -7.04 9.47
N SER A 333 19.67 -8.19 8.79
CA SER A 333 20.93 -8.88 8.50
C SER A 333 21.88 -8.00 7.68
N GLN A 334 21.36 -7.33 6.65
CA GLN A 334 22.13 -6.41 5.79
C GLN A 334 22.69 -5.22 6.56
N ASN A 335 21.89 -4.62 7.46
CA ASN A 335 22.36 -3.55 8.33
C ASN A 335 23.44 -4.03 9.31
N ALA A 336 23.37 -5.27 9.79
CA ALA A 336 24.39 -5.84 10.68
C ALA A 336 25.72 -6.11 9.95
N GLN A 337 25.65 -6.58 8.70
CA GLN A 337 26.85 -6.78 7.86
C GLN A 337 27.53 -5.45 7.52
N ALA A 338 26.76 -4.43 7.14
CA ALA A 338 27.29 -3.10 6.82
C ALA A 338 28.02 -2.42 7.99
N LYS A 339 27.65 -2.74 9.24
CA LYS A 339 28.33 -2.22 10.44
C LYS A 339 29.63 -2.93 10.79
N LYS A 340 29.87 -4.12 10.23
CA LYS A 340 31.09 -4.92 10.48
C LYS A 340 32.21 -4.65 9.47
N SER A 341 31.88 -4.03 8.33
CA SER A 341 32.83 -3.65 7.26
C SER A 341 33.37 -2.25 7.51
#